data_AF-X1MNG3-F1
#
_entry.id   AF-X1MNG3-F1
#
_cell.length_a   1.000
_cell.length_b   1.000
_cell.length_c   1.000
_cell.angle_alpha   90.00
_cell.angle_beta   90.00
_cell.angle_gamma   90.00
#
_symmetry.space_group_name_H-M   'P 1'
#
loop_
_entity.id
_entity.type
_entity.pdbx_description
1 polymer ?
#
loop_
_entity_poly.entity_id
_entity_poly.type
_entity_poly.pdbx_seq_one_letter_code
_entity_poly.pdbx_strand_id
1 'polypeptide(L)'
;MTHGGPDWGTPGPLKTIYTLEDMAELVARLGSIVTFDRRGNIIWLDDFEGTLGKWGIETEGAGYSAQLSAEAARSGGFSAKLISPDDEEDRIGLKRWFPLPVESNIGFEFSWARAYQ
;
A
#
# COMPACT_ATOMS: atom_id res chain seq x y z
N MET A 1 11.30 33.89 -6.87
CA MET A 1 11.95 32.69 -7.46
C MET A 1 10.99 32.13 -8.48
N THR A 2 11.45 31.94 -9.71
CA THR A 2 10.63 31.77 -10.92
C THR A 2 9.85 30.45 -10.92
N HIS A 3 8.59 30.51 -11.36
CA HIS A 3 7.62 29.40 -11.41
C HIS A 3 7.60 28.72 -12.79
N GLY A 4 7.35 27.41 -12.84
CA GLY A 4 7.19 26.66 -14.09
C GLY A 4 6.08 25.61 -14.00
N GLY A 5 5.30 25.47 -15.06
CA GLY A 5 4.33 24.42 -15.32
C GLY A 5 4.42 24.03 -16.81
N PRO A 6 3.91 22.86 -17.22
CA PRO A 6 4.50 22.11 -18.31
C PRO A 6 4.12 22.66 -19.69
N ASP A 7 5.11 22.72 -20.57
CA ASP A 7 4.92 22.67 -22.02
C ASP A 7 5.86 21.55 -22.52
N TRP A 8 5.31 20.36 -22.75
CA TRP A 8 5.95 19.18 -23.38
C TRP A 8 7.31 18.67 -22.82
N GLY A 9 7.70 19.02 -21.59
CA GLY A 9 8.80 18.39 -20.87
C GLY A 9 9.40 19.33 -19.81
N THR A 10 9.88 18.75 -18.70
CA THR A 10 10.45 19.39 -17.49
C THR A 10 9.41 19.57 -16.35
N PRO A 11 9.70 19.06 -15.13
CA PRO A 11 8.71 18.89 -14.05
C PRO A 11 8.24 20.24 -13.49
N GLY A 12 6.95 20.51 -13.64
CA GLY A 12 6.27 21.54 -12.86
C GLY A 12 6.04 21.02 -11.44
N PRO A 13 6.37 21.78 -10.37
CA PRO A 13 6.06 21.36 -9.02
C PRO A 13 4.54 21.18 -8.88
N LEU A 14 4.08 20.00 -8.47
CA LEU A 14 2.79 19.91 -7.82
C LEU A 14 2.87 20.79 -6.57
N LYS A 15 1.83 21.59 -6.33
CA LYS A 15 1.83 22.71 -5.37
C LYS A 15 2.27 22.34 -3.93
N THR A 16 2.33 21.05 -3.62
CA THR A 16 2.68 20.52 -2.29
C THR A 16 3.70 19.35 -2.36
N ILE A 17 4.04 18.80 -3.54
CA ILE A 17 4.82 17.56 -3.68
C ILE A 17 5.71 17.64 -4.94
N TYR A 18 6.96 17.21 -4.86
CA TYR A 18 7.85 17.15 -6.03
C TYR A 18 7.68 15.80 -6.74
N THR A 19 7.53 15.80 -8.07
CA THR A 19 7.44 14.57 -8.87
C THR A 19 8.82 14.19 -9.42
N LEU A 20 9.19 12.92 -9.28
CA LEU A 20 10.36 12.32 -9.91
C LEU A 20 9.93 11.67 -11.22
N GLU A 21 10.39 12.21 -12.35
CA GLU A 21 10.29 11.55 -13.65
C GLU A 21 11.44 10.51 -13.79
N ASP A 22 11.22 9.46 -14.60
CA ASP A 22 12.18 8.39 -14.95
C ASP A 22 12.57 7.32 -13.90
N MET A 23 12.23 7.45 -12.62
CA MET A 23 12.46 6.34 -11.66
C MET A 23 11.40 5.24 -11.71
N ALA A 24 10.24 5.51 -12.31
CA ALA A 24 9.09 4.60 -12.28
C ALA A 24 9.35 3.27 -13.00
N GLU A 25 10.04 3.30 -14.15
CA GLU A 25 10.37 2.10 -14.93
C GLU A 25 11.43 1.25 -14.22
N LEU A 26 12.46 1.88 -13.66
CA LEU A 26 13.49 1.20 -12.87
C LEU A 26 12.89 0.51 -11.64
N VAL A 27 11.96 1.17 -10.96
CA VAL A 27 11.25 0.63 -9.79
C VAL A 27 10.36 -0.55 -10.17
N ALA A 28 9.71 -0.51 -11.34
CA ALA A 28 8.95 -1.67 -11.85
C ALA A 28 9.87 -2.86 -12.15
N ARG A 29 11.05 -2.62 -12.75
CA ARG A 29 12.05 -3.68 -13.00
C ARG A 29 12.65 -4.26 -11.72
N LEU A 30 12.77 -3.46 -10.66
CA LEU A 30 13.30 -3.88 -9.36
C LEU A 30 12.27 -4.64 -8.50
N GLY A 31 11.10 -5.02 -9.05
CA GLY A 31 10.13 -5.86 -8.35
C GLY A 31 9.21 -5.10 -7.41
N SER A 32 8.95 -3.83 -7.68
CA SER A 32 8.01 -3.06 -6.86
C SER A 32 6.60 -3.64 -6.87
N ILE A 33 5.95 -3.60 -5.70
CA ILE A 33 4.65 -4.21 -5.53
C ILE A 33 3.51 -3.47 -6.27
N VAL A 34 3.69 -2.21 -6.66
CA VAL A 34 2.69 -1.47 -7.47
C VAL A 34 3.07 -1.57 -8.94
N THR A 35 2.34 -2.30 -9.77
CA THR A 35 2.70 -2.48 -11.20
C THR A 35 1.69 -1.88 -12.19
N PHE A 36 0.52 -1.43 -11.71
CA PHE A 36 -0.58 -0.98 -12.57
C PHE A 36 -0.61 0.52 -12.82
N ASP A 37 -1.20 1.31 -11.91
CA ASP A 37 -1.40 2.75 -12.13
C ASP A 37 -0.63 3.57 -11.08
N ARG A 38 0.24 4.44 -11.57
CA ARG A 38 1.07 5.36 -10.78
C ARG A 38 0.93 6.81 -11.25
N ARG A 39 -0.15 7.14 -11.96
CA ARG A 39 -0.45 8.51 -12.41
C ARG A 39 -0.72 9.47 -11.25
N GLY A 40 -0.84 8.95 -10.03
CA GLY A 40 -0.93 9.72 -8.78
C GLY A 40 0.31 9.56 -7.89
N ASN A 41 0.34 10.32 -6.79
CA ASN A 41 1.40 10.22 -5.79
C ASN A 41 1.13 9.03 -4.87
N ILE A 42 2.14 8.17 -4.69
CA ILE A 42 2.09 7.10 -3.68
C ILE A 42 2.26 7.74 -2.31
N ILE A 43 1.19 7.75 -1.52
CA ILE A 43 1.20 8.29 -0.15
C ILE A 43 1.71 7.26 0.87
N TRP A 44 1.54 5.97 0.56
CA TRP A 44 1.95 4.88 1.43
C TRP A 44 1.99 3.55 0.68
N LEU A 45 2.88 2.66 1.13
CA LEU A 45 3.05 1.33 0.57
C LEU A 45 3.57 0.37 1.65
N ASP A 46 3.18 -0.89 1.54
CA ASP A 46 3.68 -1.94 2.43
C ASP A 46 3.74 -3.29 1.72
N ASP A 47 4.90 -3.91 1.84
CA ASP A 47 5.24 -5.25 1.35
C ASP A 47 5.20 -6.32 2.45
N PHE A 48 4.96 -5.93 3.70
CA PHE A 48 4.94 -6.79 4.89
C PHE A 48 6.28 -7.45 5.25
N GLU A 49 7.42 -6.95 4.75
CA GLU A 49 8.75 -7.45 5.14
C GLU A 49 9.18 -6.99 6.55
N GLY A 50 8.53 -5.96 7.07
CA GLY A 50 8.74 -5.44 8.43
C GLY A 50 7.67 -5.91 9.42
N THR A 51 7.58 -5.23 10.56
CA THR A 51 6.57 -5.53 11.60
C THR A 51 5.14 -5.10 11.21
N LEU A 52 4.13 -5.83 11.70
CA LEU A 52 2.72 -5.42 11.65
C LEU A 52 2.38 -4.28 12.63
N GLY A 53 3.28 -3.87 13.53
CA GLY A 53 3.02 -2.80 14.51
C GLY A 53 2.70 -1.42 13.90
N LYS A 54 2.92 -1.26 12.59
CA LYS A 54 2.51 -0.07 11.82
C LYS A 54 1.02 -0.09 11.42
N TRP A 55 0.34 -1.22 11.57
CA TRP A 55 -1.09 -1.37 11.36
C TRP A 55 -1.81 -1.43 12.72
N GLY A 56 -2.97 -0.79 12.80
CA GLY A 56 -3.95 -1.14 13.82
C GLY A 56 -4.66 -2.42 13.40
N ILE A 57 -4.83 -3.36 14.32
CA ILE A 57 -5.62 -4.56 14.09
C ILE A 57 -7.04 -4.24 14.55
N GLU A 58 -8.01 -4.38 13.66
CA GLU A 58 -9.44 -4.33 13.99
C GLU A 58 -10.00 -5.73 14.05
N THR A 59 -10.67 -6.04 15.15
CA THR A 59 -11.33 -7.32 15.38
C THR A 59 -12.71 -7.05 15.95
N GLU A 60 -13.70 -7.77 15.46
CA GLU A 60 -15.04 -7.85 16.04
C GLU A 60 -15.27 -9.33 16.35
N GLY A 61 -15.44 -9.66 17.64
CA GLY A 61 -15.48 -11.05 18.13
C GLY A 61 -14.20 -11.51 18.85
N ALA A 62 -14.15 -12.79 19.21
CA ALA A 62 -13.02 -13.42 19.91
C ALA A 62 -12.30 -14.45 19.02
N GLY A 63 -11.01 -14.72 19.26
CA GLY A 63 -10.25 -15.72 18.49
C GLY A 63 -9.61 -15.20 17.20
N TYR A 64 -9.80 -13.93 16.88
CA TYR A 64 -9.16 -13.25 15.76
C TYR A 64 -7.68 -12.99 16.00
N SER A 65 -6.86 -13.15 14.96
CA SER A 65 -5.46 -12.73 15.02
C SER A 65 -4.93 -12.30 13.66
N ALA A 66 -4.06 -11.29 13.66
CA ALA A 66 -3.29 -10.88 12.50
C ALA A 66 -1.81 -11.13 12.77
N GLN A 67 -1.14 -11.82 11.86
CA GLN A 67 0.28 -12.16 11.99
C GLN A 67 0.99 -12.08 10.65
N LEU A 68 2.31 -11.88 10.69
CA LEU A 68 3.15 -12.07 9.51
C LEU A 68 3.24 -13.55 9.21
N SER A 69 3.11 -13.89 7.94
CA SER A 69 3.21 -15.27 7.48
C SER A 69 4.11 -15.35 6.25
N ALA A 70 4.96 -16.38 6.22
CA ALA A 70 5.75 -16.74 5.04
C ALA A 70 5.09 -17.87 4.22
N GLU A 71 3.87 -18.29 4.56
CA GLU A 71 3.19 -19.40 3.89
C GLU A 71 2.80 -19.06 2.44
N ALA A 72 2.32 -17.84 2.23
CA ALA A 72 1.95 -17.34 0.91
C ALA A 72 2.18 -15.83 0.86
N ALA A 73 3.21 -15.40 0.13
CA ALA A 73 3.53 -14.00 -0.10
C ALA A 73 3.33 -13.66 -1.58
N ARG A 74 2.71 -12.51 -1.86
CA ARG A 74 2.53 -12.02 -3.24
C ARG A 74 3.82 -11.39 -3.75
N SER A 75 4.54 -10.71 -2.87
CA SER A 75 5.85 -10.13 -3.11
C SER A 75 6.67 -10.26 -1.84
N GLY A 76 7.99 -10.33 -1.96
CA GLY A 76 8.87 -10.56 -0.80
C GLY A 76 8.77 -11.97 -0.24
N GLY A 77 9.14 -12.12 1.04
CA GLY A 77 9.07 -13.35 1.81
C GLY A 77 7.88 -13.44 2.76
N PHE A 78 7.19 -12.32 3.04
CA PHE A 78 6.10 -12.28 4.02
C PHE A 78 4.81 -11.64 3.47
N SER A 79 3.70 -11.95 4.13
CA SER A 79 2.41 -11.28 3.94
C SER A 79 1.66 -11.17 5.28
N ALA A 80 0.65 -10.29 5.33
CA ALA A 80 -0.28 -10.28 6.44
C ALA A 80 -1.29 -11.43 6.30
N LYS A 81 -1.28 -12.35 7.27
CA LYS A 81 -2.28 -13.40 7.42
C LYS A 81 -3.31 -12.98 8.46
N LEU A 82 -4.56 -12.86 8.03
CA LEU A 82 -5.70 -12.61 8.90
C LEU A 82 -6.37 -13.94 9.21
N ILE A 83 -6.55 -14.23 10.49
CA ILE A 83 -7.16 -15.46 10.99
C ILE A 83 -8.48 -15.08 11.64
N SER A 84 -9.55 -15.67 11.12
CA SER A 84 -10.93 -15.55 11.58
C SER A 84 -11.39 -16.94 12.02
N PRO A 85 -11.98 -17.11 13.22
CA PRO A 85 -12.88 -18.23 13.46
C PRO A 85 -14.10 -18.16 12.53
N ASP A 86 -14.73 -19.30 12.32
CA ASP A 86 -15.90 -19.48 11.45
C ASP A 86 -17.17 -19.10 12.23
N ASP A 87 -17.43 -17.79 12.35
CA ASP A 87 -18.61 -17.23 13.02
C ASP A 87 -19.33 -16.23 12.10
N GLU A 88 -20.67 -16.23 12.13
CA GLU A 88 -21.53 -15.64 11.09
C GLU A 88 -21.57 -14.09 11.06
N GLU A 89 -21.00 -13.38 12.04
CA GLU A 89 -21.11 -11.89 12.15
C GLU A 89 -19.79 -11.15 12.36
N ASP A 90 -18.65 -11.83 12.26
CA ASP A 90 -17.40 -11.25 12.71
C ASP A 90 -16.48 -10.76 11.59
N ARG A 91 -15.56 -9.85 11.93
CA ARG A 91 -14.56 -9.31 11.00
C ARG A 91 -13.19 -9.15 11.64
N ILE A 92 -12.17 -9.33 10.80
CA ILE A 92 -10.80 -8.90 11.07
C ILE A 92 -10.29 -8.04 9.92
N GLY A 93 -9.58 -6.97 10.27
CA GLY A 93 -8.97 -6.08 9.29
C GLY A 93 -7.70 -5.41 9.81
N LEU A 94 -6.93 -4.88 8.88
CA LEU A 94 -5.83 -3.97 9.18
C LEU A 94 -6.27 -2.55 8.84
N LYS A 95 -6.07 -1.63 9.79
CA LYS A 95 -6.36 -0.20 9.62
C LYS A 95 -5.09 0.63 9.77
N ARG A 96 -5.02 1.73 9.03
CA ARG A 96 -4.00 2.75 9.23
C ARG A 96 -4.56 4.13 8.93
N TRP A 97 -4.28 5.07 9.83
CA TRP A 97 -4.69 6.46 9.68
C TRP A 97 -3.60 7.26 8.96
N PHE A 98 -4.02 8.10 8.01
CA PHE A 98 -3.13 9.01 7.29
C PHE A 98 -3.70 10.44 7.35
N PRO A 99 -2.90 11.43 7.77
CA PRO A 99 -3.27 12.83 7.55
C PRO A 99 -3.12 13.14 6.06
N LEU A 100 -4.21 13.52 5.40
CA LEU A 100 -4.20 13.91 4.00
C LEU A 100 -3.86 15.41 3.90
N PRO A 101 -2.74 15.80 3.27
CA PRO A 101 -2.33 17.20 3.21
C PRO A 101 -3.24 18.05 2.31
N VAL A 102 -3.89 17.44 1.31
CA VAL A 102 -4.89 18.06 0.44
C VAL A 102 -5.97 17.02 0.13
N GLU A 103 -7.23 17.41 0.26
CA GLU A 103 -8.37 16.60 -0.20
C GLU A 103 -8.29 16.43 -1.72
N SER A 104 -8.21 15.19 -2.17
CA SER A 104 -8.09 14.81 -3.58
C SER A 104 -8.68 13.43 -3.78
N ASN A 105 -8.80 13.00 -5.03
CA ASN A 105 -9.23 11.64 -5.34
C ASN A 105 -8.18 10.64 -4.84
N ILE A 106 -8.61 9.66 -4.04
CA ILE A 106 -7.74 8.62 -3.47
C ILE A 106 -8.11 7.28 -4.09
N GLY A 107 -7.10 6.53 -4.50
CA GLY A 107 -7.21 5.12 -4.87
C GLY A 107 -6.48 4.23 -3.86
N PHE A 108 -6.93 2.99 -3.73
CA PHE A 108 -6.26 1.95 -2.95
C PHE A 108 -6.14 0.69 -3.82
N GLU A 109 -5.05 -0.04 -3.65
CA GLU A 109 -4.80 -1.32 -4.30
C GLU A 109 -4.45 -2.36 -3.24
N PHE A 110 -5.13 -3.50 -3.30
CA PHE A 110 -4.83 -4.66 -2.46
C PHE A 110 -4.45 -5.82 -3.37
N SER A 111 -3.42 -6.57 -2.97
CA SER A 111 -2.98 -7.76 -3.69
C SER A 111 -2.78 -8.89 -2.69
N TRP A 112 -3.15 -10.10 -3.07
CA TRP A 112 -3.04 -11.28 -2.23
C TRP A 112 -2.41 -12.44 -3.00
N ALA A 113 -1.73 -13.32 -2.27
CA ALA A 113 -1.30 -14.62 -2.79
C ALA A 113 -2.31 -15.68 -2.39
N ARG A 114 -2.51 -16.67 -3.26
CA ARG A 114 -3.33 -17.83 -2.93
C ARG A 114 -2.46 -18.82 -2.15
N ALA A 115 -2.81 -19.09 -0.90
CA ALA A 115 -2.26 -20.22 -0.17
C ALA A 115 -2.86 -21.52 -0.75
N TYR A 116 -2.01 -22.50 -1.05
CA TYR A 116 -2.45 -23.85 -1.38
C TYR A 116 -2.74 -24.56 -0.05
N GLN A 117 -3.97 -25.05 0.11
CA GLN A 117 -4.37 -25.95 1.18
C GLN A 117 -3.98 -27.38 0.82
#